data_AF-A0A4R5DUX6-F1
#
_entry.id   AF-A0A4R5DUX6-F1
#
_cell.length_a   1.000
_cell.length_b   1.000
_cell.length_c   1.000
_cell.angle_alpha   90.00
_cell.angle_beta   90.00
_cell.angle_gamma   90.00
#
_symmetry.space_group_name_H-M   'P 1'
#
loop_
_entity.id
_entity.type
_entity.pdbx_description
1 polymer ?
#
loop_
_entity_poly.entity_id
_entity_poly.type
_entity_poly.pdbx_seq_one_letter_code
_entity_poly.pdbx_strand_id
1 'polypeptide(L)'
;MPKIAIYKYLTFYFFTADWFGSEPPYLHVSNTKRRGKSAKIWMETMEFSDIGDLNQQDLNLVQKLVATNQNRLLKYWESVKAGYAVSPLILNLKDKK
;
A
#
# COMPACT_ATOMS: atom_id res chain seq x y z
N MET A 1 -9.91 8.76 -4.61
CA MET A 1 -8.89 7.82 -4.09
C MET A 1 -7.78 7.68 -5.13
N PRO A 2 -6.61 8.30 -4.92
CA PRO A 2 -5.47 8.09 -5.81
C PRO A 2 -4.99 6.64 -5.68
N LYS A 3 -5.08 5.87 -6.77
CA LYS A 3 -4.49 4.53 -6.84
C LYS A 3 -2.98 4.72 -6.94
N ILE A 4 -2.26 4.23 -5.94
CA ILE A 4 -0.80 4.34 -5.91
C ILE A 4 -0.20 3.26 -6.77
N ALA A 5 -0.69 2.03 -6.70
CA ALA A 5 -0.10 0.95 -7.46
C ALA A 5 -1.10 -0.15 -7.75
N ILE A 6 -0.82 -0.90 -8.81
CA ILE A 6 -1.54 -2.13 -9.13
C ILE A 6 -0.49 -3.22 -9.36
N TYR A 7 -0.65 -4.34 -8.66
CA TYR A 7 0.16 -5.53 -8.87
C TYR A 7 -0.76 -6.74 -9.05
N LYS A 8 -0.79 -7.31 -10.26
CA LYS A 8 -1.75 -8.36 -10.64
C LYS A 8 -3.19 -7.91 -10.39
N TYR A 9 -3.86 -8.53 -9.42
CA TYR A 9 -5.23 -8.21 -8.99
C TYR A 9 -5.29 -7.43 -7.67
N LEU A 10 -4.15 -7.00 -7.15
CA LEU A 10 -4.07 -6.20 -5.92
C LEU A 10 -3.94 -4.73 -6.30
N THR A 11 -4.79 -3.89 -5.73
CA THR A 11 -4.71 -2.43 -5.87
C THR A 11 -4.35 -1.81 -4.55
N PHE A 12 -3.31 -0.98 -4.57
CA PHE A 12 -2.76 -0.25 -3.44
C PHE A 12 -3.15 1.21 -3.55
N TYR A 13 -3.62 1.81 -2.46
CA TYR A 13 -4.02 3.21 -2.43
C TYR A 13 -3.87 3.82 -1.03
N PHE A 14 -3.76 5.15 -0.99
CA PHE A 14 -3.79 5.92 0.23
C PHE A 14 -5.23 6.37 0.45
N PHE A 15 -5.71 6.24 1.69
CA PHE A 15 -7.01 6.76 2.07
C PHE A 15 -6.81 8.09 2.80
N THR A 16 -7.17 9.18 2.13
CA THR A 16 -6.89 10.54 2.61
C THR A 16 -7.79 10.98 3.76
N ALA A 17 -8.81 10.19 4.13
CA ALA A 17 -9.68 10.51 5.27
C ALA A 17 -8.94 10.35 6.60
N ASP A 18 -7.99 9.40 6.71
CA ASP A 18 -7.19 9.21 7.93
C ASP A 18 -5.88 10.04 7.89
N TRP A 19 -5.84 11.12 7.10
CA TRP A 19 -4.70 12.06 7.06
C TRP A 19 -4.60 12.93 8.32
N PHE A 20 -5.72 13.09 9.05
CA PHE A 20 -5.88 14.11 10.08
C PHE A 20 -5.13 13.86 11.40
N GLY A 21 -4.14 12.95 11.44
CA GLY A 21 -3.36 12.64 12.65
C GLY A 21 -1.89 12.31 12.41
N SER A 22 -1.16 12.06 13.50
CA SER A 22 0.19 11.49 13.52
C SER A 22 0.20 9.98 13.20
N GLU A 23 -0.69 9.52 12.32
CA GLU A 23 -0.72 8.11 11.95
C GLU A 23 0.58 7.73 11.22
N PRO A 24 1.18 6.58 11.56
CA PRO A 24 2.33 6.08 10.84
C PRO A 24 1.98 5.83 9.37
N PRO A 25 2.94 5.86 8.45
CA PRO A 25 2.65 5.64 7.04
C PRO A 25 2.02 4.27 6.79
N TYR A 26 0.83 4.20 6.19
CA TYR A 26 0.12 2.97 5.89
C TYR A 26 -0.41 2.90 4.45
N LEU A 27 -0.78 1.69 4.02
CA LEU A 27 -1.38 1.40 2.72
C LEU A 27 -2.65 0.60 2.88
N HIS A 28 -3.66 0.95 2.08
CA HIS A 28 -4.79 0.07 1.84
C HIS A 28 -4.54 -0.82 0.64
N VAL A 29 -4.90 -2.10 0.78
CA VAL A 29 -4.79 -3.08 -0.30
C VAL A 29 -6.13 -3.75 -0.51
N SER A 30 -6.64 -3.65 -1.74
CA SER A 30 -7.90 -4.29 -2.14
C SER A 30 -7.66 -5.32 -3.24
N ASN A 31 -8.47 -6.37 -3.23
CA ASN A 31 -8.52 -7.33 -4.33
C ASN A 31 -9.50 -6.83 -5.40
N THR A 32 -9.05 -6.65 -6.64
CA THR A 32 -9.92 -6.18 -7.73
C THR A 32 -10.83 -7.27 -8.27
N LYS A 33 -10.47 -8.55 -8.08
CA LYS A 33 -11.28 -9.70 -8.51
C LYS A 33 -12.44 -9.99 -7.56
N ARG A 34 -12.35 -9.57 -6.30
CA ARG A 34 -13.35 -9.80 -5.26
C ARG A 34 -13.69 -8.48 -4.60
N ARG A 35 -14.90 -7.96 -4.81
CA ARG A 35 -15.36 -6.79 -4.05
C ARG A 35 -15.47 -7.19 -2.57
N GLY A 36 -14.58 -6.63 -1.76
CA GLY A 36 -14.41 -6.99 -0.36
C GLY A 36 -13.72 -5.88 0.42
N LYS A 37 -13.54 -6.10 1.72
CA LYS A 37 -12.81 -5.21 2.63
C LYS A 37 -11.34 -5.15 2.24
N SER A 38 -10.80 -3.94 2.21
CA SER A 38 -9.37 -3.70 1.99
C SER A 38 -8.57 -4.05 3.25
N ALA A 39 -7.43 -4.69 3.07
CA ALA A 39 -6.43 -4.81 4.13
C ALA A 39 -5.75 -3.45 4.39
N LYS A 40 -5.28 -3.23 5.61
CA LYS A 40 -4.45 -2.08 6.03
C LYS A 40 -3.11 -2.60 6.53
N ILE A 41 -2.02 -2.15 5.90
CA ILE A 41 -0.64 -2.51 6.25
C ILE A 41 0.18 -1.27 6.59
N TRP A 42 0.96 -1.33 7.66
CA TRP A 42 1.93 -0.30 8.03
C TRP A 42 3.19 -0.43 7.17
N MET A 43 3.66 0.67 6.58
CA MET A 43 4.82 0.63 5.67
C MET A 43 6.15 0.51 6.43
N GLU A 44 6.21 0.97 7.69
CA GLU A 44 7.43 0.90 8.50
C GLU A 44 7.64 -0.50 9.08
N THR A 45 6.60 -1.08 9.71
CA THR A 45 6.69 -2.40 10.36
C THR A 45 6.32 -3.56 9.44
N MET A 46 5.63 -3.30 8.33
CA MET A 46 5.09 -4.32 7.40
C MET A 46 4.03 -5.23 8.06
N GLU A 47 3.46 -4.77 9.17
CA GLU A 47 2.41 -5.47 9.89
C GLU A 47 1.03 -5.04 9.38
N PHE A 48 0.10 -5.99 9.33
CA PHE A 48 -1.29 -5.71 9.01
C PHE A 48 -2.05 -5.31 10.28
N SER A 49 -2.69 -4.15 10.26
CA SER A 49 -3.68 -3.78 11.28
C SER A 49 -5.06 -4.36 10.96
N ASP A 50 -5.35 -4.55 9.68
CA ASP A 50 -6.54 -5.26 9.20
C ASP A 50 -6.14 -6.08 7.96
N ILE A 51 -6.58 -7.33 7.89
CA ILE A 51 -6.32 -8.22 6.75
C ILE A 51 -7.42 -8.15 5.68
N GLY A 52 -8.58 -7.56 6.01
CA GLY A 52 -9.74 -7.49 5.13
C GLY A 52 -10.12 -8.87 4.58
N ASP A 53 -10.40 -8.94 3.28
CA ASP A 53 -10.75 -10.19 2.58
C ASP A 53 -9.55 -10.83 1.84
N LEU A 54 -8.31 -10.46 2.21
CA LEU A 54 -7.11 -11.06 1.63
C LEU A 54 -6.81 -12.42 2.28
N ASN A 55 -6.47 -13.41 1.46
CA ASN A 55 -6.01 -14.69 1.97
C ASN A 55 -4.52 -14.63 2.36
N GLN A 56 -4.03 -15.66 3.06
CA GLN A 56 -2.64 -15.69 3.52
C GLN A 56 -1.59 -15.56 2.39
N GLN A 57 -1.87 -16.08 1.20
CA GLN A 57 -0.95 -15.95 0.05
C GLN A 57 -0.88 -14.50 -0.44
N ASP A 58 -2.01 -13.81 -0.47
CA ASP A 58 -2.11 -12.40 -0.81
C ASP A 58 -1.39 -11.53 0.24
N LEU A 59 -1.61 -11.80 1.53
CA LEU A 59 -0.94 -11.09 2.63
C LEU A 59 0.58 -11.22 2.54
N ASN A 60 1.08 -12.45 2.33
CA ASN A 60 2.51 -12.71 2.17
C ASN A 60 3.10 -11.99 0.94
N LEU A 61 2.33 -11.91 -0.16
CA LEU A 61 2.75 -11.19 -1.37
C LEU A 61 2.80 -9.67 -1.13
N VAL A 62 1.79 -9.12 -0.46
CA VAL A 62 1.72 -7.71 -0.10
C VAL A 62 2.89 -7.32 0.79
N GLN A 63 3.17 -8.10 1.84
CA GLN A 63 4.33 -7.85 2.71
C GLN A 63 5.63 -7.80 1.92
N LYS A 64 5.87 -8.76 1.02
CA LYS A 64 7.07 -8.76 0.17
C LYS A 64 7.15 -7.54 -0.74
N LEU A 65 6.03 -7.12 -1.34
CA LEU A 65 5.97 -5.94 -2.20
C LEU A 65 6.26 -4.66 -1.41
N VAL A 66 5.64 -4.50 -0.25
CA VAL A 66 5.85 -3.34 0.63
C VAL A 66 7.29 -3.31 1.14
N ALA A 67 7.83 -4.44 1.59
CA ALA A 67 9.21 -4.56 2.05
C ALA A 67 10.22 -4.16 0.96
N THR A 68 10.01 -4.68 -0.25
CA THR A 68 10.90 -4.42 -1.39
C THR A 68 10.85 -2.93 -1.75
N ASN A 69 9.66 -2.37 -1.89
CA ASN A 69 9.47 -1.00 -2.38
C ASN A 69 9.39 0.05 -1.23
N GLN A 70 9.77 -0.31 0.00
CA GLN A 70 9.52 0.46 1.21
C GLN A 70 9.98 1.92 1.08
N ASN A 71 11.23 2.13 0.69
CA ASN A 71 11.80 3.47 0.52
C ASN A 71 11.05 4.32 -0.52
N ARG A 72 10.60 3.69 -1.61
CA ARG A 72 9.84 4.39 -2.67
C ARG A 72 8.45 4.77 -2.18
N LEU A 73 7.80 3.86 -1.44
CA LEU A 73 6.49 4.06 -0.86
C LEU A 73 6.47 5.16 0.22
N LEU A 74 7.48 5.19 1.10
CA LEU A 74 7.64 6.24 2.12
C LEU A 74 7.85 7.62 1.50
N LYS A 75 8.72 7.75 0.49
CA LYS A 75 8.88 9.00 -0.27
C LYS A 75 7.58 9.44 -0.95
N TYR A 76 6.81 8.47 -1.46
CA TYR A 76 5.50 8.74 -2.03
C TYR A 76 4.52 9.26 -0.99
N TRP A 77 4.47 8.65 0.18
CA TRP A 77 3.64 9.10 1.30
C TRP A 77 3.93 10.55 1.67
N GLU A 78 5.20 10.92 1.81
CA GLU A 78 5.61 12.30 2.09
C GLU A 78 5.19 13.27 0.97
N SER A 79 5.34 12.85 -0.28
CA SER A 79 4.95 13.68 -1.44
C SER A 79 3.44 13.93 -1.45
N VAL A 80 2.63 12.89 -1.21
CA VAL A 80 1.17 13.03 -1.11
C VAL A 80 0.79 13.86 0.12
N LYS A 81 1.53 13.74 1.24
CA LYS A 81 1.35 14.55 2.46
C LYS A 81 1.51 16.03 2.24
N ALA A 82 2.49 16.39 1.45
CA ALA A 82 2.75 17.77 1.09
C ALA A 82 1.76 18.30 0.03
N GLY A 83 0.80 17.48 -0.43
CA GLY A 83 -0.22 17.88 -1.42
C GLY A 83 0.25 17.81 -2.87
N TYR A 84 1.39 17.17 -3.14
CA TYR A 84 1.85 17.00 -4.52
C TYR A 84 1.00 15.97 -5.26
N ALA A 85 0.70 16.27 -6.53
CA ALA A 85 0.14 15.29 -7.44
C ALA A 85 1.16 14.17 -7.67
N VAL A 86 0.74 12.93 -7.44
CA VAL A 86 1.61 11.76 -7.63
C VAL A 86 1.02 10.83 -8.67
N SER A 87 1.90 10.22 -9.48
CA SER A 87 1.53 9.22 -10.48
C SER A 87 1.37 7.83 -9.85
N PRO A 88 0.70 6.88 -10.49
CA PRO A 88 0.74 5.51 -10.02
C PRO A 88 2.17 4.93 -10.08
N LEU A 89 2.70 4.49 -8.93
CA LEU A 89 3.89 3.66 -8.80
C LEU A 89 3.68 2.27 -9.37
N ILE A 90 4.70 1.78 -10.07
CA ILE A 90 4.83 0.36 -10.41
C ILE A 90 5.62 -0.31 -9.28
N LEU A 91 4.95 -1.22 -8.56
CA LEU A 91 5.56 -2.07 -7.52
C LEU A 91 6.11 -3.33 -8.15
N ASN A 92 7.35 -3.68 -7.81
CA ASN A 92 8.02 -4.88 -8.31
C ASN A 92 8.54 -5.72 -7.15
N LEU A 93 8.65 -7.04 -7.34
CA LEU A 93 9.28 -7.95 -6.37
C LEU A 93 10.81 -8.06 -6.55
N LYS A 94 11.38 -7.35 -7.53
CA LYS A 94 12.82 -7.29 -7.77
C LYS A 94 13.28 -5.86 -7.55
N ASP A 95 13.77 -5.56 -6.35
CA ASP A 95 14.87 -4.60 -6.27
C ASP A 95 16.14 -5.41 -6.47
N LYS A 96 16.78 -5.19 -7.62
CA LYS A 96 18.13 -5.69 -7.89
C LYS A 96 19.04 -5.13 -6.79
N LYS A 97 19.44 -5.97 -5.84
CA LYS A 97 20.78 -5.88 -5.27
C LYS A 97 21.74 -6.58 -6.21
#